data_AF-A0A4R4S7Z2-F1
#
_entry.id   AF-A0A4R4S7Z2-F1
#
_cell.length_a   1.000
_cell.length_b   1.000
_cell.length_c   1.000
_cell.angle_alpha   90.00
_cell.angle_beta   90.00
_cell.angle_gamma   90.00
#
_symmetry.space_group_name_H-M   'P 1'
#
loop_
_entity.id
_entity.type
_entity.pdbx_description
1 polymer ?
#
loop_
_entity_poly.entity_id
_entity_poly.type
_entity_poly.pdbx_seq_one_letter_code
_entity_poly.pdbx_strand_id
1 'polypeptide(L)'
;MEDGLFDVGVAEMAVLAVLALVIFGDKLPQVAGQAGRMLRQFRDMANNAKADLQENLGPEFKDFDINDLNPKTFVRKHLWEDDDRPLNSKGALFDDEFSPTAATPGTLGY
;
A
#
# COMPACT_ATOMS: atom_id res chain seq x y z
N MET A 1 -13.83 24.63 4.55
CA MET A 1 -12.39 24.47 4.86
C MET A 1 -12.20 22.98 5.08
N GLU A 2 -12.15 22.25 3.98
CA GLU A 2 -11.93 20.81 3.92
C GLU A 2 -10.92 20.62 2.78
N ASP A 3 -9.70 21.07 3.02
CA ASP A 3 -8.56 20.77 2.17
C ASP A 3 -8.16 19.33 2.56
N GLY A 4 -8.13 18.45 1.56
CA GLY A 4 -8.16 17.00 1.74
C GLY A 4 -7.08 16.49 2.70
N LEU A 5 -7.49 15.53 3.54
CA LEU A 5 -6.66 14.79 4.51
C LEU A 5 -5.42 14.07 3.91
N PHE A 6 -5.15 14.22 2.60
CA PHE A 6 -4.15 13.46 1.84
C PHE A 6 -3.18 14.33 1.02
N ASP A 7 -3.24 15.67 1.12
CA ASP A 7 -2.13 16.49 0.62
C ASP A 7 -0.97 16.38 1.63
N VAL A 8 -0.07 15.42 1.41
CA VAL A 8 1.06 15.17 2.32
C VAL A 8 2.10 16.27 2.15
N GLY A 9 1.84 17.40 2.79
CA GLY A 9 2.75 18.52 2.92
C GLY A 9 3.77 18.34 4.05
N VAL A 10 4.64 19.34 4.19
CA VAL A 10 5.65 19.39 5.27
C VAL A 10 4.98 19.39 6.65
N ALA A 11 3.77 19.98 6.76
CA ALA A 11 3.03 20.05 8.01
C ALA A 11 2.53 18.66 8.45
N GLU A 12 1.98 17.89 7.53
CA GLU A 12 1.48 16.52 7.75
C GLU A 12 2.62 15.59 8.14
N MET A 13 3.78 15.72 7.48
CA MET A 13 4.99 14.97 7.84
C MET A 13 5.46 15.29 9.27
N ALA A 14 5.34 16.53 9.72
CA ALA A 14 5.65 16.90 11.10
C ALA A 14 4.68 16.26 12.10
N VAL A 15 3.38 16.24 11.79
CA VAL A 15 2.36 15.56 12.61
C VAL A 15 2.64 14.06 12.72
N LEU A 16 2.97 13.40 11.61
CA LEU A 16 3.35 11.97 11.61
C LEU A 16 4.64 11.71 12.40
N ALA A 17 5.63 12.59 12.32
CA ALA A 17 6.86 12.48 13.10
C ALA A 17 6.58 12.58 14.61
N VAL A 18 5.72 13.53 15.01
CA VAL A 18 5.28 13.66 16.42
C VAL A 18 4.52 12.42 16.85
N LEU A 19 3.59 11.91 16.03
CA LEU A 19 2.86 10.69 16.32
C LEU A 19 3.79 9.49 16.50
N ALA A 20 4.79 9.34 15.61
CA ALA A 20 5.79 8.30 15.73
C ALA A 20 6.60 8.44 17.03
N LEU A 21 6.98 9.65 17.43
CA LEU A 21 7.65 9.87 18.72
C LEU A 21 6.74 9.53 19.91
N VAL A 22 5.44 9.81 19.85
CA VAL A 22 4.50 9.45 20.93
C VAL A 22 4.32 7.93 21.04
N ILE A 23 4.22 7.23 19.90
CA ILE A 23 4.00 5.79 19.87
C ILE A 23 5.29 5.02 20.24
N PHE A 24 6.41 5.39 19.63
CA PHE A 24 7.67 4.64 19.74
C PHE A 24 8.64 5.21 20.78
N GLY A 25 8.53 6.50 21.13
CA GLY A 25 9.42 7.18 22.06
C GLY A 25 10.90 7.01 21.70
N ASP A 26 11.72 6.73 22.72
CA ASP A 26 13.17 6.52 22.59
C ASP A 26 13.54 5.28 21.76
N LYS A 27 12.58 4.42 21.42
CA LYS A 27 12.80 3.24 20.57
C LYS A 27 12.76 3.57 19.09
N LEU A 28 12.28 4.74 18.69
CA LEU A 28 12.21 5.17 17.30
C LEU A 28 13.55 5.04 16.55
N PRO A 29 14.71 5.54 17.05
CA PRO A 29 15.99 5.36 16.35
C PRO A 29 16.39 3.89 16.19
N GLN A 30 16.04 3.04 17.17
CA GLN A 30 16.31 1.61 17.09
C GLN A 30 15.44 0.92 16.02
N VAL A 31 14.14 1.22 15.99
CA VAL A 31 13.17 0.69 15.01
C VAL A 31 13.50 1.17 13.60
N ALA A 32 13.77 2.46 13.43
CA ALA A 32 14.20 3.02 12.15
C ALA A 32 15.49 2.34 11.63
N GLY A 33 16.45 2.10 12.52
CA GLY A 33 17.68 1.38 12.18
C GLY A 33 17.42 -0.09 11.77
N GLN A 34 16.48 -0.77 12.42
CA GLN A 34 16.06 -2.13 12.04
C GLN A 34 15.39 -2.16 10.67
N ALA A 35 14.43 -1.27 10.44
CA ALA A 35 13.75 -1.13 9.15
C ALA A 35 14.74 -0.80 8.01
N GLY A 36 15.69 0.10 8.25
CA GLY A 36 16.72 0.43 7.26
C GLY A 36 17.62 -0.77 6.90
N ARG A 37 18.01 -1.58 7.90
CA ARG A 37 18.77 -2.82 7.65
C ARG A 37 17.95 -3.84 6.88
N MET A 38 16.68 -4.02 7.23
CA MET A 38 15.76 -4.93 6.53
C MET A 38 15.57 -4.50 5.07
N LEU A 39 15.35 -3.20 4.83
CA LEU A 39 15.20 -2.66 3.48
C LEU A 39 16.45 -2.87 2.63
N ARG A 40 17.64 -2.68 3.22
CA ARG A 40 18.90 -2.96 2.54
C ARG A 40 19.04 -4.43 2.17
N GLN A 41 18.77 -5.34 3.10
CA GLN A 41 18.82 -6.79 2.85
C GLN A 41 17.82 -7.19 1.76
N PHE A 42 16.60 -6.66 1.80
CA PHE A 42 15.59 -6.90 0.78
C PHE A 42 16.05 -6.42 -0.60
N ARG A 43 16.64 -5.22 -0.68
CA ARG A 43 17.21 -4.69 -1.92
C ARG A 43 18.34 -5.57 -2.46
N ASP A 44 19.25 -5.99 -1.59
CA ASP A 44 20.39 -6.83 -1.97
C ASP A 44 19.90 -8.22 -2.43
N MET A 45 18.89 -8.79 -1.76
CA MET A 45 18.24 -10.04 -2.17
C MET A 45 17.55 -9.91 -3.54
N ALA A 46 16.80 -8.83 -3.78
CA ALA A 46 16.15 -8.59 -5.06
C ALA A 46 17.16 -8.42 -6.21
N ASN A 47 18.29 -7.75 -5.94
CA ASN A 47 19.38 -7.61 -6.91
C ASN A 47 20.06 -8.95 -7.23
N ASN A 48 20.33 -9.78 -6.21
CA ASN A 48 20.94 -11.09 -6.40
C ASN A 48 20.01 -12.03 -7.18
N ALA A 49 18.73 -12.10 -6.80
CA ALA A 49 17.75 -12.90 -7.53
C ALA A 49 17.66 -12.46 -9.01
N LYS A 50 17.67 -11.14 -9.27
CA LYS A 50 17.73 -10.59 -10.63
C LYS A 50 18.98 -11.06 -11.39
N ALA A 51 20.15 -11.06 -10.76
CA ALA A 51 21.39 -11.54 -11.37
C ALA A 51 21.30 -13.04 -11.68
N ASP A 52 20.85 -13.85 -10.72
CA ASP A 52 20.70 -15.31 -10.88
C ASP A 52 19.73 -15.66 -12.03
N LEU A 53 18.64 -14.91 -12.18
CA LEU A 53 17.66 -15.08 -13.26
C LEU A 53 18.24 -14.70 -14.64
N GLN A 54 19.07 -13.66 -14.70
CA GLN A 54 19.75 -13.26 -15.94
C GLN A 54 20.83 -14.25 -16.38
N GLU A 55 21.53 -14.86 -15.42
CA GLU A 55 22.62 -15.80 -15.69
C GLU A 55 22.12 -17.20 -16.09
N ASN A 56 21.05 -17.69 -15.47
CA ASN A 56 20.58 -19.07 -15.66
C ASN A 56 19.54 -19.25 -16.78
N LEU A 57 18.80 -18.21 -17.14
CA LEU A 57 17.72 -18.31 -18.15
C LEU A 57 18.11 -17.72 -19.51
N GLY A 58 19.34 -17.21 -19.65
CA GLY A 58 19.86 -16.66 -20.90
C GLY A 58 19.21 -15.34 -21.34
N PRO A 59 19.66 -14.76 -22.47
CA PRO A 59 19.21 -13.46 -22.96
C PRO A 59 17.70 -13.37 -23.27
N GLU A 60 16.95 -14.48 -23.20
CA GLU A 60 15.51 -14.54 -23.50
C GLU A 60 14.62 -13.96 -22.38
N PHE A 61 15.17 -13.70 -21.18
CA PHE A 61 14.51 -12.95 -20.09
C PHE A 61 15.06 -11.54 -19.89
N LYS A 62 16.04 -11.15 -20.72
CA LYS A 62 16.55 -9.77 -20.79
C LYS A 62 15.46 -8.78 -21.26
N ASP A 63 14.43 -9.30 -21.93
CA ASP A 63 13.28 -8.56 -22.45
C ASP A 63 12.08 -8.51 -21.48
N PHE A 64 12.14 -9.19 -20.32
CA PHE A 64 11.26 -8.84 -19.21
C PHE A 64 11.77 -7.50 -18.66
N ASP A 65 10.99 -6.44 -18.86
CA ASP A 65 11.40 -5.07 -18.57
C ASP A 65 11.55 -4.81 -17.05
N ILE A 66 12.73 -5.15 -16.53
CA ILE A 66 13.10 -4.86 -15.13
C ILE A 66 13.29 -3.33 -14.92
N ASN A 67 13.30 -2.52 -15.98
CA ASN A 67 13.33 -1.06 -15.87
C ASN A 67 11.92 -0.47 -15.67
N ASP A 68 10.85 -1.15 -16.08
CA ASP A 68 9.47 -0.79 -15.73
C ASP A 68 9.09 -1.21 -14.28
N LEU A 69 9.83 -2.17 -13.72
CA LEU A 69 9.75 -2.56 -12.29
C LEU A 69 10.60 -1.68 -11.37
N ASN A 70 11.12 -0.54 -11.84
CA ASN A 70 11.77 0.41 -10.96
C ASN A 70 10.72 0.91 -9.96
N PRO A 71 10.91 0.76 -8.64
CA PRO A 71 9.85 1.06 -7.67
C PRO A 71 9.36 2.50 -7.79
N LYS A 72 10.22 3.44 -8.24
CA LYS A 72 9.81 4.83 -8.52
C LYS A 72 8.89 4.94 -9.73
N THR A 73 9.14 4.17 -10.79
CA THR A 73 8.32 4.15 -12.01
C THR A 73 7.03 3.37 -11.78
N PHE A 74 7.09 2.24 -11.08
CA PHE A 74 5.95 1.42 -10.68
C PHE A 74 4.98 2.18 -9.75
N VAL A 75 5.51 2.80 -8.69
CA VAL A 75 4.71 3.64 -7.78
C VAL A 75 4.15 4.85 -8.53
N ARG A 76 4.91 5.49 -9.43
CA ARG A 76 4.39 6.58 -10.26
C ARG A 76 3.24 6.10 -11.16
N LYS A 77 3.39 4.96 -11.83
CA LYS A 77 2.37 4.40 -12.72
C LYS A 77 1.11 4.04 -11.95
N HIS A 78 1.23 3.35 -10.82
CA HIS A 78 0.07 2.92 -10.01
C HIS A 78 -0.59 4.07 -9.24
N LEU A 79 0.17 5.03 -8.69
CA LEU A 79 -0.43 6.19 -8.03
C LEU A 79 -1.13 7.12 -9.03
N TRP A 80 -0.62 7.25 -10.26
CA TRP A 80 -1.23 8.10 -11.29
C TRP A 80 -2.39 7.39 -12.00
N GLU A 81 -2.38 6.06 -12.14
CA GLU A 81 -3.52 5.28 -12.65
C GLU A 81 -4.69 5.21 -11.63
N ASP A 82 -4.41 5.27 -10.33
CA ASP A 82 -5.44 5.23 -9.28
C ASP A 82 -6.14 6.59 -9.06
N ASP A 83 -5.44 7.72 -9.26
CA ASP A 83 -6.02 9.06 -9.21
C ASP A 83 -7.02 9.32 -10.37
N ASP A 84 -6.93 8.57 -11.47
CA ASP A 84 -7.83 8.66 -12.62
C ASP A 84 -9.11 7.83 -12.47
N ARG A 85 -9.32 7.13 -11.36
CA ARG A 85 -10.60 6.49 -11.05
C ARG A 85 -11.49 7.49 -10.30
N PRO A 86 -12.49 8.12 -10.97
CA PRO A 86 -13.41 8.99 -10.26
C PRO A 86 -14.13 8.16 -9.20
N LEU A 87 -13.87 8.44 -7.93
CA LEU A 87 -14.65 7.95 -6.80
C LEU A 87 -16.04 8.63 -6.76
N ASN A 88 -16.74 8.65 -7.90
CA ASN A 88 -18.11 9.14 -8.03
C ASN A 88 -19.16 8.04 -7.79
N SER A 89 -18.76 6.84 -7.39
CA SER A 89 -19.69 5.75 -7.04
C SER A 89 -20.34 5.91 -5.65
N LYS A 90 -20.11 6.99 -4.92
CA LYS A 90 -20.72 7.21 -3.59
C LYS A 90 -22.20 7.66 -3.65
N GLY A 91 -22.80 7.74 -4.84
CA GLY A 91 -24.22 8.05 -5.03
C GLY A 91 -25.10 6.88 -5.43
N ALA A 92 -24.54 5.73 -5.83
CA ALA A 92 -25.34 4.60 -6.37
C ALA A 92 -25.46 3.41 -5.41
N LEU A 93 -24.77 3.45 -4.25
CA LEU A 93 -24.76 2.34 -3.29
C LEU A 93 -25.73 2.56 -2.10
N PHE A 94 -26.56 3.60 -2.14
CA PHE A 94 -27.53 3.90 -1.08
C PHE A 94 -29.00 3.78 -1.52
N ASP A 95 -29.27 3.19 -2.69
CA ASP A 95 -30.64 3.03 -3.21
C ASP A 95 -31.21 1.60 -3.05
N ASP A 96 -30.45 0.65 -2.49
CA ASP A 96 -31.03 -0.60 -2.02
C ASP A 96 -31.54 -0.43 -0.59
N GLU A 97 -32.75 0.13 -0.53
CA GLU A 97 -33.56 0.23 0.68
C GLU A 97 -33.65 -1.13 1.38
N PHE A 98 -32.94 -1.20 2.51
CA PHE A 98 -32.99 -2.25 3.51
C PHE A 98 -34.45 -2.61 3.85
N SER A 99 -34.90 -3.79 3.40
CA SER A 99 -36.12 -4.45 3.90
C SER A 99 -35.75 -5.51 4.94
N PRO A 100 -35.81 -5.22 6.26
CA PRO A 100 -35.71 -6.24 7.28
C PRO A 100 -37.11 -6.80 7.54
N THR A 101 -37.60 -7.70 6.70
CA THR A 101 -38.72 -8.55 7.13
C THR A 101 -38.19 -9.90 7.57
N ALA A 102 -38.27 -10.09 8.87
CA ALA A 102 -37.81 -11.21 9.66
C ALA A 102 -38.13 -12.58 9.05
N ALA A 103 -37.08 -13.33 8.70
CA ALA A 103 -37.14 -14.79 8.60
C ALA A 103 -36.38 -15.37 9.80
N THR A 104 -37.06 -15.47 10.94
CA THR A 104 -36.56 -16.18 12.13
C THR A 104 -36.59 -17.68 11.85
N PRO A 105 -35.45 -18.39 11.84
CA PRO A 105 -35.43 -19.84 11.69
C PRO A 105 -35.46 -20.52 13.06
N GLY A 106 -36.44 -21.39 13.28
CA GLY A 106 -36.36 -22.48 14.26
C GLY A 106 -37.16 -22.30 15.55
N THR A 107 -38.38 -22.83 15.56
CA THR A 107 -39.04 -23.32 16.78
C THR A 107 -39.34 -24.81 16.58
N LEU A 108 -38.57 -25.67 17.24
CA LEU A 108 -38.85 -27.09 17.44
C LEU A 108 -39.33 -27.27 18.89
N GLY A 109 -40.41 -28.01 19.11
CA GLY A 109 -40.67 -28.69 20.39
C GLY A 109 -42.08 -28.57 20.97
N TYR A 110 -42.81 -29.69 20.84
CA TYR A 110 -44.01 -30.16 21.56
C TYR A 110 -45.38 -29.59 21.19
#